data_AF-A0A951K2M2-F1
#
_entry.id   AF-A0A951K2M2-F1
#
_cell.length_a   1.000
_cell.length_b   1.000
_cell.length_c   1.000
_cell.angle_alpha   90.00
_cell.angle_beta   90.00
_cell.angle_gamma   90.00
#
_symmetry.space_group_name_H-M   'P 1'
#
loop_
_entity.id
_entity.type
_entity.pdbx_description
1 polymer ?
#
loop_
_entity_poly.entity_id
_entity_poly.type
_entity_poly.pdbx_seq_one_letter_code
_entity_poly.pdbx_strand_id
1 'polypeptide(L)'
;MDDATRAFENVVWAAAEGTATDEDRAVLEADPAAWRRTLERLLHDTDEHLDAVRHLRGPERDQVVADFEAELGRLEAAYELLTRASDPTAVVLEGQPAGEVRLQASWSSGQVVVWAGGPEAPPASNDDLADRLQAIGGPALGWSQHRAVPLPSGARAAALSIPVEEALGWLVAVGGGLGREGVGTSVTWLGQVAVRAVRLVARGSAVPTLRGAKRQASKTMDLAVQWVPALVDETELKTLATAMPGPVSALDGADARSVTLDVLGAVVHAVIKNAAGRIELPAPPPTTRTSSAVAEAVVTRLDGSSFEAPVAAGAEVSKRLDRWARPVIKPIGTRLVVQLDPPDSGDAWFLSVLGPGAEGGFLPIEVALGDSAATKPLADELARLERLLPALHRPGGLRRGQVYLSQAEAWELMTVTGA
;
A
#
# COMPACT_ATOMS: atom_id res chain seq x y z
N MET A 1 31.87 12.46 24.37
CA MET A 1 30.98 12.13 23.24
C MET A 1 30.88 13.38 22.38
N ASP A 2 31.34 13.30 21.15
CA ASP A 2 31.42 14.43 20.21
C ASP A 2 30.01 14.93 19.83
N ASP A 3 29.84 16.22 19.55
CA ASP A 3 28.49 16.80 19.32
C ASP A 3 27.81 16.20 18.08
N ALA A 4 28.60 15.80 17.07
CA ALA A 4 28.14 15.09 15.89
C ALA A 4 27.59 13.68 16.21
N THR A 5 28.17 12.98 17.19
CA THR A 5 27.70 11.65 17.61
C THR A 5 26.34 11.74 18.30
N ARG A 6 26.13 12.76 19.15
CA ARG A 6 24.84 13.00 19.81
C ARG A 6 23.75 13.41 18.83
N ALA A 7 24.08 14.23 17.84
CA ALA A 7 23.12 14.60 16.80
C ALA A 7 22.62 13.37 16.02
N PHE A 8 23.53 12.47 15.62
CA PHE A 8 23.17 11.25 14.90
C PHE A 8 22.34 10.28 15.77
N GLU A 9 22.66 10.14 17.04
CA GLU A 9 21.89 9.33 17.99
C GLU A 9 20.45 9.82 18.16
N ASN A 10 20.24 11.13 18.26
CA ASN A 10 18.90 11.72 18.33
C ASN A 10 18.05 11.40 17.09
N VAL A 11 18.67 11.42 15.92
CA VAL A 11 18.03 11.06 14.65
C VAL A 11 17.62 9.58 14.64
N VAL A 12 18.48 8.69 15.16
CA VAL A 12 18.15 7.25 15.30
C VAL A 12 16.98 7.04 16.26
N TRP A 13 16.93 7.78 17.38
CA TRP A 13 15.80 7.76 18.31
C TRP A 13 14.50 8.23 17.66
N ALA A 14 14.53 9.37 16.97
CA ALA A 14 13.36 9.88 16.25
C ALA A 14 12.85 8.85 15.23
N ALA A 15 13.75 8.11 14.56
CA ALA A 15 13.36 7.05 13.64
C ALA A 15 12.72 5.85 14.35
N ALA A 16 13.22 5.44 15.51
CA ALA A 16 12.64 4.35 16.31
C ALA A 16 11.27 4.72 16.91
N GLU A 17 11.06 5.99 17.24
CA GLU A 17 9.79 6.51 17.75
C GLU A 17 8.77 6.82 16.63
N GLY A 18 9.20 6.80 15.38
CA GLY A 18 8.37 7.16 14.23
C GLY A 18 8.12 8.65 14.09
N THR A 19 8.96 9.49 14.70
CA THR A 19 8.91 10.95 14.69
C THR A 19 9.98 11.59 13.78
N ALA A 20 10.85 10.78 13.18
CA ALA A 20 11.87 11.25 12.24
C ALA A 20 11.25 11.98 11.04
N THR A 21 11.82 13.13 10.73
CA THR A 21 11.52 13.89 9.51
C THR A 21 12.12 13.22 8.27
N ASP A 22 11.75 13.70 7.08
CA ASP A 22 12.36 13.22 5.83
C ASP A 22 13.86 13.57 5.75
N GLU A 23 14.28 14.68 6.37
CA GLU A 23 15.70 15.07 6.47
C GLU A 23 16.47 14.13 7.41
N ASP A 24 15.91 13.82 8.58
CA ASP A 24 16.43 12.83 9.52
C ASP A 24 16.61 11.46 8.84
N ARG A 25 15.61 11.06 8.06
CA ARG A 25 15.64 9.81 7.31
C ARG A 25 16.71 9.81 6.22
N ALA A 26 16.89 10.91 5.51
CA ALA A 26 17.95 11.05 4.51
C ALA A 26 19.36 10.92 5.13
N VAL A 27 19.57 11.45 6.33
CA VAL A 27 20.82 11.30 7.09
C VAL A 27 21.09 9.83 7.45
N LEU A 28 20.06 9.10 7.88
CA LEU A 28 20.18 7.68 8.21
C LEU A 28 20.39 6.79 6.97
N GLU A 29 19.70 7.08 5.87
CA GLU A 29 19.82 6.35 4.61
C GLU A 29 21.18 6.58 3.92
N ALA A 30 21.85 7.72 4.19
CA ALA A 30 23.18 8.02 3.69
C ALA A 30 24.30 7.15 4.32
N ASP A 31 24.12 6.68 5.57
CA ASP A 31 25.05 5.75 6.23
C ASP A 31 24.31 4.63 7.01
N PRO A 32 23.82 3.60 6.31
CA PRO A 32 23.10 2.49 6.92
C PRO A 32 23.95 1.69 7.94
N ALA A 33 25.28 1.68 7.77
CA ALA A 33 26.18 0.96 8.67
C ALA A 33 26.39 1.71 9.99
N ALA A 34 26.45 3.05 9.96
CA ALA A 34 26.43 3.87 11.17
C ALA A 34 25.07 3.82 11.87
N TRP A 35 23.96 3.85 11.11
CA TRP A 35 22.62 3.69 11.66
C TRP A 35 22.49 2.37 12.43
N ARG A 36 22.84 1.25 11.79
CA ARG A 36 22.78 -0.08 12.42
C ARG A 36 23.61 -0.16 13.71
N ARG A 37 24.88 0.25 13.66
CA ARG A 37 25.77 0.22 14.84
C ARG A 37 25.25 1.08 15.99
N THR A 38 24.67 2.23 15.67
CA THR A 38 24.10 3.12 16.69
C THR A 38 22.87 2.50 17.33
N LEU A 39 22.01 1.86 16.54
CA LEU A 39 20.82 1.16 17.02
C LEU A 39 21.17 -0.07 17.87
N GLU A 40 22.19 -0.85 17.48
CA GLU A 40 22.72 -1.98 18.27
C GLU A 40 23.27 -1.51 19.63
N ARG A 41 23.97 -0.38 19.65
CA ARG A 41 24.45 0.22 20.90
C ARG A 41 23.30 0.70 21.77
N LEU A 42 22.32 1.42 21.22
CA LEU A 42 21.15 1.89 21.97
C LEU A 42 20.35 0.73 22.57
N LEU A 43 20.17 -0.36 21.82
CA LEU A 43 19.56 -1.59 22.31
C LEU A 43 20.31 -2.15 23.52
N HIS A 44 21.63 -2.28 23.40
CA HIS A 44 22.48 -2.78 24.48
C HIS A 44 22.44 -1.86 25.71
N ASP A 45 22.58 -0.54 25.52
CA ASP A 45 22.53 0.46 26.59
C ASP A 45 21.16 0.44 27.30
N THR A 46 20.06 0.31 26.55
CA THR A 46 18.69 0.27 27.11
C THR A 46 18.41 -1.02 27.86
N ASP A 47 18.91 -2.16 27.37
CA ASP A 47 18.81 -3.46 28.05
C ASP A 47 19.60 -3.44 29.38
N GLU A 48 20.81 -2.89 29.39
CA GLU A 48 21.59 -2.70 30.62
C GLU A 48 20.87 -1.77 31.63
N HIS A 49 20.26 -0.68 31.15
CA HIS A 49 19.48 0.21 32.00
C HIS A 49 18.20 -0.45 32.54
N LEU A 50 17.49 -1.24 31.74
CA LEU A 50 16.31 -1.99 32.15
C LEU A 50 16.67 -2.98 33.27
N ASP A 51 17.78 -3.69 33.13
CA ASP A 51 18.29 -4.59 34.15
C ASP A 51 18.69 -3.85 35.43
N ALA A 52 19.33 -2.67 35.33
CA ALA A 52 19.62 -1.84 36.49
C ALA A 52 18.33 -1.37 37.22
N VAL A 53 17.33 -0.92 36.47
CA VAL A 53 16.06 -0.41 36.98
C VAL A 53 15.23 -1.50 37.66
N ARG A 54 15.29 -2.74 37.16
CA ARG A 54 14.63 -3.90 37.80
C ARG A 54 15.08 -4.13 39.25
N HIS A 55 16.28 -3.66 39.62
CA HIS A 55 16.83 -3.76 40.97
C HIS A 55 16.50 -2.56 41.89
N LEU A 56 15.85 -1.51 41.37
CA LEU A 56 15.42 -0.36 42.18
C LEU A 56 14.33 -0.77 43.19
N ARG A 57 14.31 -0.08 44.32
CA ARG A 57 13.31 -0.25 45.38
C ARG A 57 12.52 1.03 45.52
N GLY A 58 11.20 0.94 45.42
CA GLY A 58 10.31 2.09 45.59
C GLY A 58 8.97 1.89 44.89
N PRO A 59 7.98 2.75 45.20
CA PRO A 59 6.65 2.67 44.61
C PRO A 59 6.63 2.96 43.10
N GLU A 60 7.63 3.68 42.58
CA GLU A 60 7.73 4.05 41.16
C GLU A 60 8.40 2.98 40.29
N ARG A 61 8.99 1.93 40.89
CA ARG A 61 9.77 0.89 40.19
C ARG A 61 9.00 0.30 39.01
N ASP A 62 7.75 -0.09 39.22
CA ASP A 62 6.97 -0.80 38.20
C ASP A 62 6.66 0.12 37.00
N GLN A 63 6.50 1.43 37.24
CA GLN A 63 6.33 2.42 36.17
C GLN A 63 7.62 2.58 35.37
N VAL A 64 8.76 2.74 36.06
CA VAL A 64 10.05 2.93 35.38
C VAL A 64 10.42 1.67 34.58
N VAL A 65 10.18 0.47 35.11
CA VAL A 65 10.39 -0.79 34.37
C VAL A 65 9.51 -0.83 33.11
N ALA A 66 8.22 -0.48 33.21
CA ALA A 66 7.32 -0.47 32.06
C ALA A 66 7.75 0.53 30.98
N ASP A 67 8.28 1.69 31.37
CA ASP A 67 8.78 2.70 30.43
C ASP A 67 10.02 2.20 29.67
N PHE A 68 10.99 1.58 30.37
CA PHE A 68 12.17 0.97 29.73
C PHE A 68 11.83 -0.24 28.86
N GLU A 69 10.85 -1.06 29.25
CA GLU A 69 10.35 -2.17 28.41
C GLU A 69 9.69 -1.66 27.13
N ALA A 70 8.93 -0.56 27.21
CA ALA A 70 8.33 0.08 26.04
C ALA A 70 9.40 0.71 25.12
N GLU A 71 10.45 1.28 25.70
CA GLU A 71 11.58 1.87 24.98
C GLU A 71 12.41 0.80 24.25
N LEU A 72 12.75 -0.30 24.95
CA LEU A 72 13.44 -1.45 24.36
C LEU A 72 12.62 -2.05 23.20
N GLY A 73 11.31 -2.23 23.39
CA GLY A 73 10.43 -2.74 22.33
C GLY A 73 10.37 -1.86 21.08
N ARG A 74 10.49 -0.53 21.22
CA ARG A 74 10.58 0.39 20.07
C ARG A 74 11.89 0.22 19.32
N LEU A 75 13.01 0.14 20.03
CA LEU A 75 14.33 -0.07 19.43
C LEU A 75 14.43 -1.43 18.73
N GLU A 76 13.87 -2.49 19.32
CA GLU A 76 13.85 -3.84 18.71
C GLU A 76 13.05 -3.84 17.41
N ALA A 77 11.87 -3.23 17.41
CA ALA A 77 11.05 -3.09 16.20
C ALA A 77 11.78 -2.31 15.10
N ALA A 78 12.49 -1.24 15.45
CA ALA A 78 13.30 -0.48 14.52
C ALA A 78 14.48 -1.31 13.96
N TYR A 79 15.14 -2.11 14.80
CA TYR A 79 16.26 -2.96 14.40
C TYR A 79 15.82 -4.10 13.49
N GLU A 80 14.68 -4.72 13.78
CA GLU A 80 14.07 -5.69 12.88
C GLU A 80 13.73 -5.10 11.53
N LEU A 81 13.18 -3.89 11.48
CA LEU A 81 12.87 -3.20 10.22
C LEU A 81 14.16 -2.91 9.42
N LEU A 82 15.22 -2.45 10.09
CA LEU A 82 16.49 -2.13 9.46
C LEU A 82 17.23 -3.37 8.94
N THR A 83 17.21 -4.46 9.71
CA THR A 83 17.81 -5.73 9.29
C THR A 83 16.99 -6.44 8.21
N ARG A 84 15.65 -6.27 8.20
CA ARG A 84 14.79 -6.65 7.07
C ARG A 84 15.00 -5.79 5.81
N ALA A 85 15.53 -4.58 5.94
CA ALA A 85 15.89 -3.70 4.81
C ALA A 85 17.18 -4.15 4.09
N SER A 86 17.85 -5.19 4.57
CA SER A 86 18.77 -5.99 3.75
C SER A 86 17.95 -6.81 2.75
N ASP A 87 17.55 -6.13 1.69
CA ASP A 87 16.90 -6.61 0.47
C ASP A 87 15.64 -7.51 0.62
N PRO A 88 14.43 -6.95 0.59
CA PRO A 88 13.16 -7.70 0.59
C PRO A 88 12.99 -8.63 -0.62
N THR A 89 13.75 -8.41 -1.71
CA THR A 89 13.83 -9.37 -2.82
C THR A 89 14.70 -10.59 -2.49
N ALA A 90 15.64 -10.51 -1.54
CA ALA A 90 16.50 -11.65 -1.20
C ALA A 90 15.71 -12.82 -0.58
N VAL A 91 14.72 -12.55 0.29
CA VAL A 91 13.87 -13.59 0.91
C VAL A 91 12.94 -14.28 -0.09
N VAL A 92 12.62 -13.62 -1.22
CA VAL A 92 11.79 -14.20 -2.29
C VAL A 92 12.66 -14.86 -3.38
N LEU A 93 13.92 -14.44 -3.54
CA LEU A 93 14.91 -15.01 -4.44
C LEU A 93 15.64 -16.22 -3.84
N GLU A 94 15.66 -16.39 -2.52
CA GLU A 94 16.06 -17.64 -1.88
C GLU A 94 15.06 -18.74 -2.23
N GLY A 95 15.51 -19.69 -3.05
CA GLY A 95 14.72 -20.85 -3.44
C GLY A 95 14.16 -21.59 -2.21
N GLN A 96 12.94 -22.11 -2.33
CA GLN A 96 12.33 -22.90 -1.26
C GLN A 96 13.23 -24.09 -0.91
N PRO A 97 13.49 -24.37 0.37
CA PRO A 97 14.33 -25.49 0.76
C PRO A 97 13.73 -26.80 0.28
N ALA A 98 14.57 -27.64 -0.35
CA ALA A 98 14.15 -28.95 -0.82
C ALA A 98 13.80 -29.86 0.36
N GLY A 99 12.77 -30.69 0.19
CA GLY A 99 12.30 -31.67 1.17
C GLY A 99 11.38 -31.12 2.26
N GLU A 100 11.11 -29.81 2.30
CA GLU A 100 10.22 -29.20 3.30
C GLU A 100 8.83 -28.88 2.72
N VAL A 101 7.77 -29.39 3.37
CA VAL A 101 6.40 -29.01 3.05
C VAL A 101 6.07 -27.70 3.75
N ARG A 102 5.75 -26.65 2.97
CA ARG A 102 5.32 -25.34 3.48
C ARG A 102 3.91 -24.98 3.02
N LEU A 103 3.24 -24.13 3.79
CA LEU A 103 1.95 -23.55 3.41
C LEU A 103 2.15 -22.56 2.26
N GLN A 104 1.56 -22.84 1.11
CA GLN A 104 1.54 -21.98 -0.06
C GLN A 104 0.16 -21.38 -0.26
N ALA A 105 0.08 -20.30 -1.03
CA ALA A 105 -1.17 -19.73 -1.46
C ALA A 105 -1.13 -19.32 -2.94
N SER A 106 -2.25 -19.57 -3.61
CA SER A 106 -2.55 -19.14 -4.97
C SER A 106 -3.68 -18.12 -4.94
N TRP A 107 -3.71 -17.23 -5.91
CA TRP A 107 -4.75 -16.24 -6.07
C TRP A 107 -5.72 -16.66 -7.17
N SER A 108 -7.03 -16.59 -6.92
CA SER A 108 -8.04 -16.72 -7.96
C SER A 108 -9.29 -15.92 -7.63
N SER A 109 -9.64 -14.95 -8.49
CA SER A 109 -10.92 -14.24 -8.45
C SER A 109 -11.34 -13.69 -7.08
N GLY A 110 -10.44 -13.02 -6.35
CA GLY A 110 -10.74 -12.49 -5.01
C GLY A 110 -10.66 -13.51 -3.87
N GLN A 111 -10.25 -14.75 -4.17
CA GLN A 111 -10.07 -15.83 -3.21
C GLN A 111 -8.58 -16.12 -3.00
N VAL A 112 -8.24 -16.40 -1.75
CA VAL A 112 -6.95 -16.97 -1.37
C VAL A 112 -7.12 -18.48 -1.34
N VAL A 113 -6.41 -19.20 -2.20
CA VAL A 113 -6.43 -20.66 -2.27
C VAL A 113 -5.17 -21.21 -1.64
N VAL A 114 -5.27 -21.74 -0.43
CA VAL A 114 -4.14 -22.33 0.29
C VAL A 114 -3.98 -23.81 -0.03
N TRP A 115 -2.72 -24.24 -0.09
CA TRP A 115 -2.32 -25.63 -0.29
C TRP A 115 -0.93 -25.82 0.34
N ALA A 116 -0.50 -27.05 0.61
CA ALA A 116 0.80 -27.29 1.23
C ALA A 116 1.66 -28.24 0.39
N GLY A 117 2.90 -27.81 0.15
CA GLY A 117 3.86 -28.53 -0.68
C GLY A 117 5.21 -27.81 -0.73
N GLY A 118 6.22 -28.49 -1.27
CA GLY A 118 7.56 -27.95 -1.48
C GLY A 118 8.34 -28.80 -2.48
N PRO A 119 9.51 -28.31 -2.95
CA PRO A 119 10.36 -29.06 -3.86
C PRO A 119 10.75 -30.41 -3.25
N GLU A 120 10.65 -31.49 -4.02
CA GLU A 120 11.04 -32.85 -3.61
C GLU A 120 10.28 -33.43 -2.40
N ALA A 121 9.21 -32.77 -1.94
CA ALA A 121 8.34 -33.25 -0.87
C ALA A 121 6.98 -33.72 -1.42
N PRO A 122 6.38 -34.77 -0.85
CA PRO A 122 5.01 -35.16 -1.21
C PRO A 122 4.02 -34.05 -0.84
N PRO A 123 2.96 -33.82 -1.65
CA PRO A 123 1.92 -32.86 -1.30
C PRO A 123 1.22 -33.26 0.00
N ALA A 124 0.82 -32.26 0.78
CA ALA A 124 0.02 -32.46 1.98
C ALA A 124 -1.38 -33.01 1.65
N SER A 125 -1.93 -33.83 2.55
CA SER A 125 -3.35 -34.21 2.53
C SER A 125 -4.25 -33.07 3.03
N ASN A 126 -5.57 -33.25 2.99
CA ASN A 126 -6.50 -32.26 3.55
C ASN A 126 -6.30 -32.06 5.05
N ASP A 127 -6.07 -33.16 5.79
CA ASP A 127 -5.89 -33.13 7.24
C ASP A 127 -4.58 -32.43 7.59
N ASP A 128 -3.48 -32.77 6.90
CA ASP A 128 -2.19 -32.11 7.08
C ASP A 128 -2.26 -30.60 6.75
N LEU A 129 -3.04 -30.23 5.73
CA LEU A 129 -3.24 -28.83 5.36
C LEU A 129 -4.01 -28.06 6.45
N ALA A 130 -5.07 -28.67 7.00
CA ALA A 130 -5.85 -28.07 8.08
C ALA A 130 -5.00 -27.86 9.34
N ASP A 131 -4.23 -28.87 9.74
CA ASP A 131 -3.33 -28.80 10.91
C ASP A 131 -2.29 -27.68 10.75
N ARG A 132 -1.69 -27.55 9.55
CA ARG A 132 -0.70 -26.50 9.26
C ARG A 132 -1.33 -25.12 9.29
N LEU A 133 -2.49 -24.97 8.69
CA LEU A 133 -3.21 -23.71 8.67
C LEU A 133 -3.58 -23.26 10.08
N GLN A 134 -4.01 -24.19 10.94
CA GLN A 134 -4.26 -23.93 12.36
C GLN A 134 -2.97 -23.54 13.10
N ALA A 135 -1.87 -24.27 12.88
CA ALA A 135 -0.58 -23.99 13.54
C ALA A 135 -0.03 -22.58 13.22
N ILE A 136 -0.29 -22.08 12.02
CA ILE A 136 0.14 -20.76 11.54
C ILE A 136 -0.85 -19.63 11.96
N GLY A 137 -1.93 -19.98 12.68
CA GLY A 137 -2.95 -19.00 13.11
C GLY A 137 -3.84 -18.52 11.97
N GLY A 138 -4.09 -19.37 10.97
CA GLY A 138 -5.06 -19.11 9.92
C GLY A 138 -6.49 -18.94 10.47
N PRO A 139 -7.40 -18.28 9.73
CA PRO A 139 -8.80 -18.14 10.11
C PRO A 139 -9.46 -19.48 10.48
N ALA A 140 -10.19 -19.52 11.58
CA ALA A 140 -10.86 -20.74 12.04
C ALA A 140 -12.10 -21.10 11.18
N LEU A 141 -12.69 -20.13 10.49
CA LEU A 141 -13.89 -20.25 9.67
C LEU A 141 -13.68 -19.58 8.31
N GLY A 142 -14.60 -19.82 7.36
CA GLY A 142 -14.57 -19.20 6.02
C GLY A 142 -13.95 -20.06 4.92
N TRP A 143 -13.31 -21.17 5.29
CA TRP A 143 -12.68 -22.08 4.34
C TRP A 143 -13.70 -22.97 3.64
N SER A 144 -13.58 -23.04 2.32
CA SER A 144 -14.32 -23.95 1.45
C SER A 144 -13.37 -24.90 0.74
N GLN A 145 -13.78 -26.14 0.51
CA GLN A 145 -12.97 -27.08 -0.26
C GLN A 145 -12.77 -26.56 -1.69
N HIS A 146 -11.51 -26.54 -2.14
CA HIS A 146 -11.16 -26.12 -3.48
C HIS A 146 -10.65 -27.31 -4.30
N ARG A 147 -10.72 -27.20 -5.63
CA ARG A 147 -10.10 -28.18 -6.52
C ARG A 147 -8.60 -28.25 -6.23
N ALA A 148 -8.08 -29.48 -6.14
CA ALA A 148 -6.67 -29.73 -5.86
C ALA A 148 -5.74 -29.01 -6.86
N VAL A 149 -4.66 -28.42 -6.33
CA VAL A 149 -3.69 -27.64 -7.12
C VAL A 149 -2.72 -28.58 -7.85
N PRO A 150 -2.53 -28.43 -9.17
CA PRO A 150 -1.54 -29.23 -9.90
C PRO A 150 -0.13 -28.78 -9.53
N LEU A 151 0.75 -29.75 -9.21
CA LEU A 151 2.16 -29.50 -8.91
C LEU A 151 3.05 -29.82 -10.13
N PRO A 152 4.23 -29.20 -10.24
CA PRO A 152 5.21 -29.52 -11.30
C PRO A 152 5.64 -30.99 -11.33
N SER A 153 5.57 -31.68 -10.19
CA SER A 153 5.85 -33.12 -10.07
C SER A 153 4.79 -34.02 -10.72
N GLY A 154 3.67 -33.44 -11.19
CA GLY A 154 2.50 -34.18 -11.68
C GLY A 154 1.52 -34.61 -10.58
N ALA A 155 1.90 -34.46 -9.31
CA ALA A 155 1.01 -34.69 -8.17
C ALA A 155 -0.03 -33.56 -8.03
N ARG A 156 -1.05 -33.79 -7.18
CA ARG A 156 -2.05 -32.78 -6.84
C ARG A 156 -2.10 -32.55 -5.33
N ALA A 157 -1.99 -31.30 -4.91
CA ALA A 157 -2.09 -30.91 -3.52
C ALA A 157 -3.54 -30.62 -3.12
N ALA A 158 -3.94 -31.08 -1.93
CA ALA A 158 -5.16 -30.65 -1.27
C ALA A 158 -5.21 -29.12 -1.19
N ALA A 159 -6.41 -28.54 -1.34
CA ALA A 159 -6.58 -27.10 -1.41
C ALA A 159 -7.86 -26.63 -0.71
N LEU A 160 -7.75 -25.49 -0.02
CA LEU A 160 -8.88 -24.78 0.59
C LEU A 160 -8.89 -23.35 0.06
N SER A 161 -10.08 -22.78 -0.13
CA SER A 161 -10.25 -21.39 -0.57
C SER A 161 -11.01 -20.58 0.47
N ILE A 162 -10.62 -19.32 0.64
CA ILE A 162 -11.30 -18.34 1.49
C ILE A 162 -11.39 -16.99 0.77
N PRO A 163 -12.50 -16.23 0.93
CA PRO A 163 -12.56 -14.87 0.41
C PRO A 163 -11.49 -14.00 1.07
N VAL A 164 -10.84 -13.12 0.29
CA VAL A 164 -9.80 -12.23 0.84
C VAL A 164 -10.32 -11.36 1.98
N GLU A 165 -11.60 -11.01 1.96
CA GLU A 165 -12.27 -10.26 3.02
C GLU A 165 -12.22 -10.99 4.38
N GLU A 166 -12.37 -12.30 4.39
CA GLU A 166 -12.33 -13.13 5.60
C GLU A 166 -10.90 -13.49 6.03
N ALA A 167 -9.95 -13.51 5.07
CA ALA A 167 -8.54 -13.80 5.32
C ALA A 167 -7.68 -12.55 5.61
N LEU A 168 -8.24 -11.33 5.49
CA LEU A 168 -7.46 -10.10 5.50
C LEU A 168 -6.63 -9.91 6.76
N GLY A 169 -7.23 -10.12 7.94
CA GLY A 169 -6.53 -9.97 9.21
C GLY A 169 -5.32 -10.91 9.33
N TRP A 170 -5.48 -12.14 8.85
CA TRP A 170 -4.40 -13.12 8.80
C TRP A 170 -3.31 -12.74 7.80
N LEU A 171 -3.67 -12.34 6.57
CA LEU A 171 -2.70 -11.90 5.57
C LEU A 171 -1.90 -10.68 6.04
N VAL A 172 -2.53 -9.71 6.70
CA VAL A 172 -1.85 -8.55 7.27
C VAL A 172 -0.90 -8.96 8.40
N ALA A 173 -1.30 -9.90 9.26
CA ALA A 173 -0.43 -10.44 10.30
C ALA A 173 0.82 -11.13 9.70
N VAL A 174 0.64 -11.98 8.70
CA VAL A 174 1.76 -12.64 7.98
C VAL A 174 2.66 -11.62 7.28
N GLY A 175 2.05 -10.63 6.62
CA GLY A 175 2.77 -9.52 5.98
C GLY A 175 3.58 -8.66 6.96
N GLY A 176 3.05 -8.45 8.18
CA GLY A 176 3.73 -7.79 9.29
C GLY A 176 4.89 -8.60 9.89
N GLY A 177 4.90 -9.92 9.68
CA GLY A 177 5.96 -10.82 10.10
C GLY A 177 5.56 -11.85 11.15
N LEU A 178 4.29 -11.91 11.53
CA LEU A 178 3.78 -12.90 12.48
C LEU A 178 3.60 -14.27 11.80
N GLY A 179 3.91 -15.35 12.52
CA GLY A 179 3.60 -16.72 12.10
C GLY A 179 4.33 -17.21 10.84
N ARG A 180 5.58 -16.79 10.60
CA ARG A 180 6.33 -17.16 9.38
C ARG A 180 6.88 -18.60 9.36
N GLU A 181 6.94 -19.27 10.50
CA GLU A 181 7.44 -20.65 10.56
C GLU A 181 6.49 -21.59 9.80
N GLY A 182 7.02 -22.36 8.84
CA GLY A 182 6.22 -23.23 7.97
C GLY A 182 5.43 -22.53 6.86
N VAL A 183 5.53 -21.20 6.74
CA VAL A 183 4.88 -20.41 5.68
C VAL A 183 5.79 -20.30 4.44
N GLY A 184 5.22 -20.55 3.28
CA GLY A 184 5.87 -20.41 1.97
C GLY A 184 5.93 -18.97 1.49
N THR A 185 6.84 -18.70 0.55
CA THR A 185 7.08 -17.37 -0.03
C THR A 185 5.82 -16.75 -0.64
N SER A 186 4.90 -17.56 -1.15
CA SER A 186 3.65 -17.10 -1.78
C SER A 186 2.65 -16.48 -0.80
N VAL A 187 2.48 -17.05 0.39
CA VAL A 187 1.62 -16.48 1.44
C VAL A 187 2.26 -15.20 1.98
N THR A 188 3.58 -15.21 2.20
CA THR A 188 4.33 -14.01 2.61
C THR A 188 4.15 -12.87 1.60
N TRP A 189 4.26 -13.16 0.31
CA TRP A 189 4.06 -12.17 -0.74
C TRP A 189 2.61 -11.62 -0.74
N LEU A 190 1.59 -12.48 -0.64
CA LEU A 190 0.19 -12.03 -0.53
C LEU A 190 -0.03 -11.15 0.71
N GLY A 191 0.60 -11.50 1.83
CA GLY A 191 0.58 -10.68 3.04
C GLY A 191 1.23 -9.32 2.86
N GLN A 192 2.36 -9.24 2.16
CA GLN A 192 3.02 -7.97 1.84
C GLN A 192 2.15 -7.07 0.96
N VAL A 193 1.51 -7.65 -0.06
CA VAL A 193 0.56 -6.90 -0.91
C VAL A 193 -0.64 -6.42 -0.10
N ALA A 194 -1.15 -7.24 0.83
CA ALA A 194 -2.23 -6.84 1.73
C ALA A 194 -1.85 -5.68 2.65
N VAL A 195 -0.66 -5.71 3.28
CA VAL A 195 -0.13 -4.60 4.09
C VAL A 195 -0.03 -3.32 3.25
N ARG A 196 0.42 -3.42 2.00
CA ARG A 196 0.54 -2.26 1.11
C ARG A 196 -0.83 -1.69 0.73
N ALA A 197 -1.80 -2.54 0.43
CA ALA A 197 -3.17 -2.11 0.19
C ALA A 197 -3.78 -1.41 1.42
N VAL A 198 -3.54 -1.92 2.63
CA VAL A 198 -3.97 -1.24 3.88
C VAL A 198 -3.33 0.15 4.01
N ARG A 199 -2.04 0.29 3.67
CA ARG A 199 -1.38 1.61 3.66
C ARG A 199 -1.98 2.57 2.64
N LEU A 200 -2.39 2.09 1.46
CA LEU A 200 -3.11 2.92 0.48
C LEU A 200 -4.42 3.41 1.09
N VAL A 201 -5.20 2.53 1.71
CA VAL A 201 -6.46 2.92 2.35
C VAL A 201 -6.23 3.92 3.49
N ALA A 202 -5.23 3.69 4.34
CA ALA A 202 -4.90 4.59 5.46
C ALA A 202 -4.53 6.01 5.00
N ARG A 203 -3.98 6.15 3.79
CA ARG A 203 -3.65 7.44 3.16
C ARG A 203 -4.83 8.07 2.41
N GLY A 204 -5.98 7.42 2.38
CA GLY A 204 -7.12 7.84 1.54
C GLY A 204 -6.92 7.58 0.05
N SER A 205 -5.93 6.76 -0.33
CA SER A 205 -5.59 6.44 -1.72
C SER A 205 -6.49 5.35 -2.31
N ALA A 206 -7.80 5.60 -2.30
CA ALA A 206 -8.79 4.73 -2.91
C ALA A 206 -9.97 5.53 -3.43
N VAL A 207 -10.57 5.06 -4.53
CA VAL A 207 -11.71 5.73 -5.17
C VAL A 207 -12.82 4.74 -5.50
N PRO A 208 -14.10 5.16 -5.41
CA PRO A 208 -15.21 4.33 -5.82
C PRO A 208 -15.30 4.28 -7.36
N THR A 209 -15.62 3.10 -7.87
CA THR A 209 -16.01 2.82 -9.26
C THR A 209 -17.34 2.07 -9.24
N LEU A 210 -17.99 1.94 -10.40
CA LEU A 210 -19.30 1.29 -10.50
C LEU A 210 -19.20 0.08 -11.42
N ARG A 211 -19.13 -1.12 -10.85
CA ARG A 211 -19.18 -2.36 -11.61
C ARG A 211 -20.62 -2.65 -12.03
N GLY A 212 -20.79 -3.01 -13.29
CA GLY A 212 -22.09 -3.36 -13.86
C GLY A 212 -22.07 -4.73 -14.53
N ALA A 213 -23.02 -5.59 -14.15
CA ALA A 213 -23.29 -6.85 -14.82
C ALA A 213 -24.64 -6.76 -15.55
N LYS A 214 -24.61 -6.88 -16.89
CA LYS A 214 -25.85 -6.86 -17.67
C LYS A 214 -26.59 -8.18 -17.48
N ARG A 215 -27.85 -8.13 -17.03
CA ARG A 215 -28.70 -9.33 -17.01
C ARG A 215 -29.05 -9.73 -18.44
N GLN A 216 -28.91 -11.02 -18.74
CA GLN A 216 -29.27 -11.55 -20.05
C GLN A 216 -30.73 -11.23 -20.37
N ALA A 217 -31.00 -10.76 -21.59
CA ALA A 217 -32.33 -10.37 -22.10
C ALA A 217 -33.07 -9.22 -21.38
N SER A 218 -32.49 -8.56 -20.36
CA SER A 218 -33.12 -7.42 -19.68
C SER A 218 -32.62 -6.04 -20.17
N LYS A 219 -33.47 -5.02 -20.03
CA LYS A 219 -33.10 -3.59 -20.15
C LYS A 219 -32.46 -3.04 -18.86
N THR A 220 -32.19 -3.90 -17.90
CA THR A 220 -31.59 -3.57 -16.61
C THR A 220 -30.22 -4.24 -16.43
N MET A 221 -29.43 -3.69 -15.53
CA MET A 221 -28.12 -4.20 -15.11
C MET A 221 -28.04 -4.17 -13.59
N ASP A 222 -27.30 -5.12 -13.04
CA ASP A 222 -26.92 -5.13 -11.63
C ASP A 222 -25.67 -4.28 -11.46
N LEU A 223 -25.76 -3.32 -10.56
CA LEU A 223 -24.71 -2.37 -10.24
C LEU A 223 -24.24 -2.59 -8.80
N ALA A 224 -22.95 -2.44 -8.57
CA ALA A 224 -22.35 -2.44 -7.24
C ALA A 224 -21.16 -1.48 -7.20
N VAL A 225 -21.03 -0.74 -6.10
CA VAL A 225 -19.85 0.09 -5.86
C VAL A 225 -18.65 -0.84 -5.66
N GLN A 226 -17.59 -0.60 -6.42
CA GLN A 226 -16.32 -1.24 -6.21
C GLN A 226 -15.26 -0.19 -5.91
N TRP A 227 -14.61 -0.35 -4.77
CA TRP A 227 -13.45 0.46 -4.40
C TRP A 227 -12.20 -0.09 -5.05
N VAL A 228 -11.41 0.81 -5.64
CA VAL A 228 -10.16 0.46 -6.31
C VAL A 228 -9.03 1.32 -5.74
N PRO A 229 -7.78 0.83 -5.73
CA PRO A 229 -6.63 1.62 -5.32
C PRO A 229 -6.46 2.83 -6.23
N ALA A 230 -6.07 3.94 -5.63
CA ALA A 230 -5.68 5.16 -6.32
C ALA A 230 -4.22 5.50 -6.04
N LEU A 231 -3.59 6.27 -6.92
CA LEU A 231 -2.23 6.78 -6.75
C LEU A 231 -1.19 5.68 -6.49
N VAL A 232 -1.36 4.51 -7.12
CA VAL A 232 -0.42 3.39 -6.99
C VAL A 232 0.91 3.78 -7.62
N ASP A 233 2.02 3.62 -6.90
CA ASP A 233 3.34 3.90 -7.44
C ASP A 233 3.77 2.81 -8.45
N GLU A 234 4.17 3.22 -9.65
CA GLU A 234 4.54 2.29 -10.72
C GLU A 234 5.82 1.50 -10.41
N THR A 235 6.81 2.11 -9.76
CA THR A 235 8.06 1.46 -9.39
C THR A 235 7.80 0.39 -8.35
N GLU A 236 7.01 0.74 -7.34
CA GLU A 236 6.63 -0.18 -6.28
C GLU A 236 5.79 -1.36 -6.78
N LEU A 237 4.82 -1.09 -7.67
CA LEU A 237 4.05 -2.14 -8.34
C LEU A 237 4.96 -3.07 -9.14
N LYS A 238 5.94 -2.53 -9.86
CA LYS A 238 6.91 -3.32 -10.62
C LYS A 238 7.75 -4.20 -9.68
N THR A 239 8.24 -3.66 -8.57
CA THR A 239 8.99 -4.42 -7.56
C THR A 239 8.16 -5.59 -7.03
N LEU A 240 6.91 -5.35 -6.63
CA LEU A 240 6.01 -6.41 -6.15
C LEU A 240 5.75 -7.47 -7.22
N ALA A 241 5.47 -7.06 -8.45
CA ALA A 241 5.20 -7.97 -9.56
C ALA A 241 6.42 -8.82 -9.94
N THR A 242 7.62 -8.23 -9.96
CA THR A 242 8.87 -8.96 -10.22
C THR A 242 9.19 -9.95 -9.11
N ALA A 243 8.87 -9.61 -7.86
CA ALA A 243 9.04 -10.48 -6.71
C ALA A 243 7.91 -11.52 -6.57
N MET A 244 6.93 -11.61 -7.48
CA MET A 244 5.81 -12.54 -7.32
C MET A 244 6.25 -14.00 -7.42
N PRO A 245 6.05 -14.84 -6.37
CA PRO A 245 6.38 -16.25 -6.44
C PRO A 245 5.45 -17.02 -7.39
N GLY A 246 6.00 -17.97 -8.13
CA GLY A 246 5.23 -18.84 -9.04
C GLY A 246 3.97 -19.51 -8.44
N PRO A 247 3.97 -19.98 -7.17
CA PRO A 247 2.78 -20.53 -6.55
C PRO A 247 1.56 -19.59 -6.54
N VAL A 248 1.76 -18.27 -6.54
CA VAL A 248 0.67 -17.29 -6.53
C VAL A 248 -0.21 -17.43 -7.78
N SER A 249 0.38 -17.66 -8.95
CA SER A 249 -0.33 -17.77 -10.24
C SER A 249 -0.56 -19.22 -10.69
N ALA A 250 -0.40 -20.20 -9.80
CA ALA A 250 -0.46 -21.63 -10.14
C ALA A 250 -1.83 -22.11 -10.69
N LEU A 251 -2.91 -21.38 -10.44
CA LEU A 251 -4.27 -21.76 -10.88
C LEU A 251 -4.62 -21.24 -12.28
N ASP A 252 -4.41 -19.93 -12.48
CA ASP A 252 -4.94 -19.22 -13.66
C ASP A 252 -3.82 -18.78 -14.63
N GLY A 253 -2.55 -18.91 -14.26
CA GLY A 253 -1.40 -18.57 -15.11
C GLY A 253 -1.35 -17.09 -15.52
N ALA A 254 -2.02 -16.22 -14.76
CA ALA A 254 -2.11 -14.80 -15.05
C ALA A 254 -0.75 -14.08 -14.90
N ASP A 255 -0.58 -13.02 -15.68
CA ASP A 255 0.60 -12.15 -15.63
C ASP A 255 0.78 -11.52 -14.24
N ALA A 256 2.03 -11.44 -13.77
CA ALA A 256 2.36 -11.04 -12.40
C ALA A 256 1.89 -9.62 -12.05
N ARG A 257 1.99 -8.68 -13.01
CA ARG A 257 1.51 -7.31 -12.81
C ARG A 257 -0.02 -7.30 -12.65
N SER A 258 -0.71 -8.07 -13.48
CA SER A 258 -2.17 -8.19 -13.42
C SER A 258 -2.65 -8.80 -12.10
N VAL A 259 -1.99 -9.87 -11.63
CA VAL A 259 -2.28 -10.49 -10.33
C VAL A 259 -2.03 -9.52 -9.18
N THR A 260 -0.91 -8.79 -9.20
CA THR A 260 -0.58 -7.81 -8.15
C THR A 260 -1.65 -6.72 -8.04
N LEU A 261 -2.10 -6.18 -9.18
CA LEU A 261 -3.18 -5.19 -9.21
C LEU A 261 -4.52 -5.76 -8.75
N ASP A 262 -4.83 -7.01 -9.09
CA ASP A 262 -6.07 -7.67 -8.68
C ASP A 262 -6.10 -7.93 -7.16
N VAL A 263 -4.98 -8.40 -6.59
CA VAL A 263 -4.84 -8.57 -5.13
C VAL A 263 -4.94 -7.22 -4.41
N LEU A 264 -4.21 -6.19 -4.88
CA LEU A 264 -4.30 -4.82 -4.33
C LEU A 264 -5.75 -4.32 -4.39
N GLY A 265 -6.41 -4.48 -5.53
CA GLY A 265 -7.80 -4.10 -5.77
C GLY A 265 -8.77 -4.77 -4.81
N ALA A 266 -8.65 -6.09 -4.66
CA ALA A 266 -9.53 -6.87 -3.82
C ALA A 266 -9.34 -6.55 -2.33
N VAL A 267 -8.10 -6.33 -1.86
CA VAL A 267 -7.83 -5.93 -0.48
C VAL A 267 -8.34 -4.52 -0.18
N VAL A 268 -8.04 -3.54 -1.05
CA VAL A 268 -8.58 -2.17 -0.91
C VAL A 268 -10.10 -2.21 -0.87
N HIS A 269 -10.72 -3.01 -1.74
CA HIS A 269 -12.16 -3.16 -1.75
C HIS A 269 -12.69 -3.73 -0.44
N ALA A 270 -12.11 -4.82 0.07
CA ALA A 270 -12.54 -5.46 1.29
C ALA A 270 -12.45 -4.53 2.51
N VAL A 271 -11.35 -3.79 2.66
CA VAL A 271 -11.16 -2.84 3.78
C VAL A 271 -12.25 -1.77 3.77
N ILE A 272 -12.42 -1.08 2.62
CA ILE A 272 -13.33 0.07 2.56
C ILE A 272 -14.79 -0.38 2.58
N LYS A 273 -15.13 -1.50 1.93
CA LYS A 273 -16.44 -2.12 2.02
C LYS A 273 -16.82 -2.39 3.47
N ASN A 274 -15.93 -3.00 4.24
CA ASN A 274 -16.19 -3.33 5.65
C ASN A 274 -16.38 -2.06 6.50
N ALA A 275 -15.56 -1.03 6.26
CA ALA A 275 -15.70 0.25 6.93
C ALA A 275 -17.02 0.95 6.56
N ALA A 276 -17.36 1.00 5.26
CA ALA A 276 -18.58 1.62 4.76
C ALA A 276 -19.85 0.93 5.29
N GLY A 277 -19.82 -0.40 5.45
CA GLY A 277 -20.93 -1.16 6.05
C GLY A 277 -21.19 -0.86 7.53
N ARG A 278 -20.28 -0.16 8.22
CA ARG A 278 -20.45 0.29 9.61
C ARG A 278 -20.98 1.72 9.73
N ILE A 279 -21.16 2.41 8.60
CA ILE A 279 -21.64 3.78 8.57
C ILE A 279 -23.16 3.77 8.45
N GLU A 280 -23.85 4.51 9.32
CA GLU A 280 -25.29 4.76 9.17
C GLU A 280 -25.52 5.76 8.03
N LEU A 281 -26.14 5.29 6.95
CA LEU A 281 -26.48 6.09 5.78
C LEU A 281 -28.00 6.28 5.69
N PRO A 282 -28.48 7.36 5.03
CA PRO A 282 -29.90 7.50 4.71
C PRO A 282 -30.41 6.30 3.91
N ALA A 283 -31.71 6.05 4.03
CA ALA A 283 -32.36 4.97 3.30
C ALA A 283 -32.09 5.10 1.78
N PRO A 284 -31.71 4.00 1.10
CA PRO A 284 -31.51 4.03 -0.34
C PRO A 284 -32.80 4.43 -1.08
N PRO A 285 -32.69 5.00 -2.30
CA PRO A 285 -33.85 5.39 -3.07
C PRO A 285 -34.74 4.17 -3.38
N PRO A 286 -36.08 4.32 -3.34
CA PRO A 286 -37.02 3.21 -3.51
C PRO A 286 -37.01 2.65 -4.94
N THR A 287 -36.61 3.47 -5.92
CA THR A 287 -36.41 3.03 -7.30
C THR A 287 -35.22 3.76 -7.92
N THR A 288 -34.56 3.11 -8.87
CA THR A 288 -33.31 3.57 -9.54
C THR A 288 -33.55 3.81 -11.03
N ARG A 289 -34.69 4.43 -11.37
CA ARG A 289 -35.10 4.60 -12.78
C ARG A 289 -34.43 5.77 -13.50
N THR A 290 -33.87 6.71 -12.76
CA THR A 290 -33.22 7.93 -13.27
C THR A 290 -31.74 7.94 -12.90
N SER A 291 -30.92 8.72 -13.61
CA SER A 291 -29.50 8.87 -13.28
C SER A 291 -29.27 9.49 -11.91
N SER A 292 -30.13 10.41 -11.45
CA SER A 292 -30.09 10.95 -10.08
C SER A 292 -30.31 9.86 -9.04
N ALA A 293 -31.34 9.03 -9.21
CA ALA A 293 -31.62 7.95 -8.28
C ALA A 293 -30.53 6.87 -8.30
N VAL A 294 -29.88 6.63 -9.45
CA VAL A 294 -28.69 5.78 -9.51
C VAL A 294 -27.52 6.40 -8.74
N ALA A 295 -27.30 7.72 -8.84
CA ALA A 295 -26.25 8.41 -8.08
C ALA A 295 -26.52 8.36 -6.56
N GLU A 296 -27.76 8.57 -6.12
CA GLU A 296 -28.16 8.39 -4.72
C GLU A 296 -27.98 6.93 -4.25
N ALA A 297 -28.32 5.97 -5.11
CA ALA A 297 -28.10 4.55 -4.84
C ALA A 297 -26.61 4.21 -4.67
N VAL A 298 -25.71 4.86 -5.41
CA VAL A 298 -24.25 4.72 -5.24
C VAL A 298 -23.81 5.23 -3.87
N VAL A 299 -24.24 6.43 -3.48
CA VAL A 299 -23.83 7.06 -2.20
C VAL A 299 -24.38 6.30 -1.00
N THR A 300 -25.58 5.74 -1.10
CA THR A 300 -26.21 4.95 -0.02
C THR A 300 -25.73 3.50 0.03
N ARG A 301 -24.92 3.05 -0.93
CA ARG A 301 -24.40 1.67 -1.04
C ARG A 301 -22.89 1.63 -1.29
N LEU A 302 -22.16 2.48 -0.56
CA LEU A 302 -20.69 2.48 -0.57
C LEU A 302 -20.10 1.18 -0.01
N ASP A 303 -20.91 0.39 0.69
CA ASP A 303 -20.63 -0.99 1.13
C ASP A 303 -20.65 -2.01 -0.02
N GLY A 304 -20.86 -1.57 -1.27
CA GLY A 304 -20.86 -2.45 -2.44
C GLY A 304 -22.10 -3.35 -2.54
N SER A 305 -23.14 -3.11 -1.74
CA SER A 305 -24.40 -3.83 -1.87
C SER A 305 -25.00 -3.60 -3.27
N SER A 306 -25.42 -4.69 -3.91
CA SER A 306 -25.88 -4.64 -5.30
C SER A 306 -27.26 -4.00 -5.43
N PHE A 307 -27.52 -3.32 -6.53
CA PHE A 307 -28.82 -2.77 -6.89
C PHE A 307 -29.06 -2.82 -8.39
N GLU A 308 -30.32 -2.95 -8.79
CA GLU A 308 -30.71 -2.99 -10.19
C GLU A 308 -30.89 -1.56 -10.74
N ALA A 309 -30.54 -1.30 -11.99
CA ALA A 309 -30.87 -0.04 -12.67
C ALA A 309 -31.10 -0.24 -14.18
N PRO A 310 -31.86 0.64 -14.86
CA PRO A 310 -31.92 0.67 -16.32
C PRO A 310 -30.53 0.89 -16.91
N VAL A 311 -30.21 0.15 -17.98
CA VAL A 311 -28.88 0.18 -18.64
C VAL A 311 -28.45 1.61 -19.01
N ALA A 312 -29.38 2.45 -19.48
CA ALA A 312 -29.06 3.82 -19.88
C ALA A 312 -28.66 4.70 -18.68
N ALA A 313 -29.43 4.66 -17.59
CA ALA A 313 -29.16 5.45 -16.38
C ALA A 313 -27.88 4.96 -15.67
N GLY A 314 -27.72 3.63 -15.56
CA GLY A 314 -26.52 3.01 -15.01
C GLY A 314 -25.27 3.39 -15.80
N ALA A 315 -25.29 3.25 -17.12
CA ALA A 315 -24.15 3.56 -17.98
C ALA A 315 -23.79 5.06 -17.96
N GLU A 316 -24.76 5.96 -17.78
CA GLU A 316 -24.49 7.40 -17.63
C GLU A 316 -23.69 7.68 -16.35
N VAL A 317 -24.13 7.14 -15.21
CA VAL A 317 -23.47 7.34 -13.92
C VAL A 317 -22.10 6.65 -13.90
N SER A 318 -21.99 5.41 -14.38
CA SER A 318 -20.70 4.70 -14.52
C SER A 318 -19.70 5.53 -15.32
N LYS A 319 -20.10 6.06 -16.49
CA LYS A 319 -19.19 6.87 -17.33
C LYS A 319 -18.72 8.16 -16.65
N ARG A 320 -19.58 8.80 -15.85
CA ARG A 320 -19.21 10.01 -15.10
C ARG A 320 -18.24 9.67 -13.97
N LEU A 321 -18.53 8.62 -13.21
CA LEU A 321 -17.67 8.16 -12.13
C LEU A 321 -16.31 7.69 -12.66
N ASP A 322 -16.28 6.92 -13.74
CA ASP A 322 -15.05 6.50 -14.42
C ASP A 322 -14.24 7.70 -14.89
N ARG A 323 -14.88 8.72 -15.47
CA ARG A 323 -14.19 9.94 -15.90
C ARG A 323 -13.54 10.68 -14.72
N TRP A 324 -14.22 10.72 -13.58
CA TRP A 324 -13.72 11.36 -12.36
C TRP A 324 -12.57 10.55 -11.72
N ALA A 325 -12.66 9.22 -11.71
CA ALA A 325 -11.69 8.34 -11.06
C ALA A 325 -10.47 8.02 -11.94
N ARG A 326 -10.63 7.99 -13.27
CA ARG A 326 -9.59 7.63 -14.25
C ARG A 326 -8.24 8.33 -14.07
N PRO A 327 -8.16 9.62 -13.68
CA PRO A 327 -6.89 10.28 -13.45
C PRO A 327 -6.07 9.63 -12.34
N VAL A 328 -6.68 9.01 -11.33
CA VAL A 328 -5.94 8.50 -10.15
C VAL A 328 -5.82 6.99 -10.08
N ILE A 329 -6.55 6.24 -10.91
CA ILE A 329 -6.53 4.76 -10.89
C ILE A 329 -5.29 4.19 -11.60
N LYS A 330 -4.76 4.90 -12.60
CA LYS A 330 -3.56 4.42 -13.29
C LYS A 330 -2.34 4.54 -12.38
N PRO A 331 -1.48 3.52 -12.35
CA PRO A 331 -0.20 3.64 -11.66
C PRO A 331 0.56 4.88 -12.13
N ILE A 332 1.10 5.62 -11.17
CA ILE A 332 1.82 6.87 -11.40
C ILE A 332 3.29 6.54 -11.62
N GLY A 333 3.76 6.74 -12.85
CA GLY A 333 5.17 6.60 -13.22
C GLY A 333 5.94 7.93 -13.29
N THR A 334 5.24 9.06 -13.24
CA THR A 334 5.83 10.40 -13.38
C THR A 334 5.39 11.26 -12.21
N ARG A 335 6.35 11.78 -11.45
CA ARG A 335 6.11 12.73 -10.35
C ARG A 335 6.56 14.12 -10.77
N LEU A 336 5.75 15.11 -10.43
CA LEU A 336 6.15 16.53 -10.49
C LEU A 336 6.70 16.94 -9.14
N VAL A 337 7.70 17.81 -9.15
CA VAL A 337 8.20 18.48 -7.94
C VAL A 337 7.78 19.93 -8.02
N VAL A 338 7.05 20.40 -7.01
CA VAL A 338 6.74 21.82 -6.86
C VAL A 338 7.80 22.41 -5.94
N GLN A 339 8.72 23.18 -6.52
CA GLN A 339 9.80 23.84 -5.78
C GLN A 339 9.39 25.28 -5.52
N LEU A 340 9.51 25.69 -4.25
CA LEU A 340 9.31 27.06 -3.81
C LEU A 340 10.65 27.62 -3.30
N ASP A 341 11.20 28.58 -4.03
CA ASP A 341 12.44 29.26 -3.66
C ASP A 341 12.15 30.41 -2.69
N PRO A 342 13.10 30.73 -1.78
CA PRO A 342 12.96 31.81 -0.81
C PRO A 342 12.71 33.17 -1.51
N PRO A 343 12.13 34.14 -0.79
CA PRO A 343 11.75 35.41 -1.39
C PRO A 343 12.97 36.20 -1.86
N ASP A 344 12.80 36.90 -2.97
CA ASP A 344 13.79 37.84 -3.48
C ASP A 344 13.81 39.15 -2.67
N SER A 345 14.63 40.12 -3.09
CA SER A 345 14.73 41.43 -2.43
C SER A 345 13.45 42.28 -2.50
N GLY A 346 12.43 41.84 -3.24
CA GLY A 346 11.11 42.44 -3.33
C GLY A 346 10.02 41.67 -2.57
N ASP A 347 10.40 40.73 -1.68
CA ASP A 347 9.50 39.85 -0.92
C ASP A 347 8.65 38.90 -1.80
N ALA A 348 9.05 38.67 -3.06
CA ALA A 348 8.37 37.77 -3.97
C ALA A 348 8.99 36.38 -3.93
N TRP A 349 8.16 35.35 -3.72
CA TRP A 349 8.59 33.95 -3.69
C TRP A 349 8.50 33.36 -5.09
N PHE A 350 9.52 32.64 -5.53
CA PHE A 350 9.52 32.03 -6.85
C PHE A 350 9.11 30.56 -6.78
N LEU A 351 8.01 30.21 -7.43
CA LEU A 351 7.55 28.83 -7.56
C LEU A 351 7.91 28.30 -8.94
N SER A 352 8.50 27.10 -8.98
CA SER A 352 8.80 26.37 -10.20
C SER A 352 8.33 24.93 -10.13
N VAL A 353 7.73 24.45 -11.21
CA VAL A 353 7.35 23.04 -11.38
C VAL A 353 8.43 22.34 -12.17
N LEU A 354 8.95 21.25 -11.59
CA LEU A 354 9.95 20.41 -12.21
C LEU A 354 9.36 19.04 -12.57
N GLY A 355 9.81 18.50 -13.71
CA GLY A 355 9.46 17.15 -14.18
C GLY A 355 10.72 16.32 -14.43
N PRO A 356 10.59 14.98 -14.50
CA PRO A 356 11.72 14.09 -14.76
C PRO A 356 12.26 14.28 -16.19
N GLY A 357 13.56 14.52 -16.30
CA GLY A 357 14.32 14.54 -17.57
C GLY A 357 14.73 13.14 -18.05
N ALA A 358 15.17 13.02 -19.30
CA ALA A 358 15.52 11.73 -19.91
C ALA A 358 16.77 11.07 -19.30
N GLU A 359 17.74 11.86 -18.85
CA GLU A 359 19.01 11.37 -18.28
C GLU A 359 18.97 11.11 -16.77
N GLY A 360 17.80 11.24 -16.13
CA GLY A 360 17.65 11.16 -14.68
C GLY A 360 17.95 12.49 -14.00
N GLY A 361 16.93 13.10 -13.42
CA GLY A 361 17.01 14.42 -12.79
C GLY A 361 15.72 15.21 -13.00
N PHE A 362 15.57 16.31 -12.26
CA PHE A 362 14.40 17.19 -12.37
C PHE A 362 14.76 18.43 -13.20
N LEU A 363 14.00 18.67 -14.27
CA LEU A 363 14.14 19.81 -15.16
C LEU A 363 12.90 20.69 -15.08
N PRO A 364 13.00 22.00 -15.38
CA PRO A 364 11.83 22.85 -15.52
C PRO A 364 10.80 22.20 -16.44
N ILE A 365 9.53 22.16 -16.03
CA ILE A 365 8.52 21.30 -16.65
C ILE A 365 8.38 21.48 -18.17
N GLU A 366 8.53 22.71 -18.67
CA GLU A 366 8.51 22.99 -20.10
C GLU A 366 9.65 22.29 -20.87
N VAL A 367 10.84 22.19 -20.27
CA VAL A 367 11.98 21.44 -20.81
C VAL A 367 11.75 19.95 -20.68
N ALA A 368 11.29 19.49 -19.50
CA ALA A 368 11.01 18.08 -19.26
C ALA A 368 9.96 17.52 -20.24
N LEU A 369 8.96 18.32 -20.63
CA LEU A 369 7.97 17.93 -21.65
C LEU A 369 8.59 17.72 -23.04
N GLY A 370 9.62 18.49 -23.39
CA GLY A 370 10.34 18.35 -24.66
C GLY A 370 11.40 17.25 -24.67
N ASP A 371 11.95 16.92 -23.50
CA ASP A 371 13.07 15.98 -23.32
C ASP A 371 12.61 14.55 -22.96
N SER A 372 11.52 14.41 -22.21
CA SER A 372 11.05 13.12 -21.68
C SER A 372 10.39 12.23 -22.75
N ALA A 373 10.74 10.94 -22.76
CA ALA A 373 10.02 9.92 -23.53
C ALA A 373 8.55 9.73 -23.06
N ALA A 374 8.20 10.20 -21.86
CA ALA A 374 6.87 10.09 -21.26
C ALA A 374 6.11 11.44 -21.27
N THR A 375 6.17 12.20 -22.37
CA THR A 375 5.57 13.54 -22.50
C THR A 375 4.08 13.58 -22.13
N LYS A 376 3.28 12.60 -22.57
CA LYS A 376 1.83 12.60 -22.35
C LYS A 376 1.44 12.41 -20.87
N PRO A 377 1.92 11.37 -20.17
CA PRO A 377 1.73 11.25 -18.72
C PRO A 377 2.15 12.51 -17.94
N LEU A 378 3.29 13.09 -18.33
CA LEU A 378 3.81 14.30 -17.69
C LEU A 378 2.90 15.52 -17.91
N ALA A 379 2.37 15.69 -19.12
CA ALA A 379 1.42 16.75 -19.45
C ALA A 379 0.06 16.58 -18.73
N ASP A 380 -0.41 15.34 -18.58
CA ASP A 380 -1.65 15.04 -17.86
C ASP A 380 -1.53 15.39 -16.36
N GLU A 381 -0.37 15.12 -15.74
CA GLU A 381 -0.09 15.53 -14.35
C GLU A 381 0.07 17.04 -14.21
N LEU A 382 0.71 17.72 -15.17
CA LEU A 382 0.78 19.19 -15.16
C LEU A 382 -0.63 19.81 -15.23
N ALA A 383 -1.49 19.29 -16.10
CA ALA A 383 -2.88 19.75 -16.21
C ALA A 383 -3.72 19.45 -14.93
N ARG A 384 -3.30 18.48 -14.12
CA ARG A 384 -3.89 18.26 -12.79
C ARG A 384 -3.38 19.29 -11.80
N LEU A 385 -2.07 19.50 -11.73
CA LEU A 385 -1.46 20.47 -10.84
C LEU A 385 -1.98 21.89 -11.12
N GLU A 386 -2.12 22.28 -12.38
CA GLU A 386 -2.67 23.57 -12.80
C GLU A 386 -4.11 23.79 -12.29
N ARG A 387 -4.89 22.72 -12.09
CA ARG A 387 -6.24 22.80 -11.49
C ARG A 387 -6.19 22.92 -9.96
N LEU A 388 -5.20 22.31 -9.32
CA LEU A 388 -5.01 22.37 -7.86
C LEU A 388 -4.36 23.68 -7.41
N LEU A 389 -3.49 24.25 -8.25
CA LEU A 389 -2.76 25.49 -8.02
C LEU A 389 -3.05 26.49 -9.16
N PRO A 390 -4.22 27.16 -9.15
CA PRO A 390 -4.62 28.09 -10.21
C PRO A 390 -3.62 29.23 -10.44
N ALA A 391 -2.82 29.56 -9.43
CA ALA A 391 -1.73 30.54 -9.50
C ALA A 391 -0.79 30.29 -10.69
N LEU A 392 -0.57 29.02 -11.09
CA LEU A 392 0.28 28.65 -12.23
C LEU A 392 -0.20 29.19 -13.59
N HIS A 393 -1.47 29.60 -13.70
CA HIS A 393 -2.00 30.22 -14.91
C HIS A 393 -1.69 31.73 -15.00
N ARG A 394 -1.16 32.36 -13.93
CA ARG A 394 -0.86 33.79 -13.96
C ARG A 394 0.28 34.08 -14.93
N PRO A 395 0.14 35.10 -15.80
CA PRO A 395 1.27 35.61 -16.57
C PRO A 395 2.27 36.24 -15.60
N GLY A 396 3.48 35.71 -15.53
CA GLY A 396 4.50 36.21 -14.59
C GLY A 396 5.78 35.37 -14.48
N GLY A 397 5.73 34.07 -14.81
CA GLY A 397 6.93 33.24 -14.95
C GLY A 397 7.61 33.39 -16.33
N LEU A 398 8.89 33.01 -16.40
CA LEU A 398 9.64 32.96 -17.66
C LEU A 398 9.19 31.80 -18.57
N ARG A 399 8.61 30.75 -17.97
CA ARG A 399 8.23 29.48 -18.59
C ARG A 399 6.91 28.97 -18.04
N ARG A 400 6.23 28.07 -18.77
CA ARG A 400 5.03 27.40 -18.24
C ARG A 400 5.40 26.61 -16.97
N GLY A 401 4.56 26.70 -15.94
CA GLY A 401 4.82 26.06 -14.66
C GLY A 401 5.74 26.86 -13.73
N GLN A 402 5.95 28.16 -14.00
CA GLN A 402 6.66 29.07 -13.12
C GLN A 402 5.78 30.26 -12.77
N VAL A 403 5.81 30.71 -11.52
CA VAL A 403 5.03 31.87 -11.07
C VAL A 403 5.68 32.51 -9.85
N TYR A 404 5.57 33.83 -9.74
CA TYR A 404 5.88 34.54 -8.50
C TYR A 404 4.66 34.59 -7.60
N LEU A 405 4.84 34.20 -6.34
CA LEU A 405 3.84 34.24 -5.29
C LEU A 405 4.13 35.40 -4.34
N SER A 406 3.06 36.03 -3.84
CA SER A 406 3.18 36.92 -2.70
C SER A 406 3.50 36.14 -1.41
N GLN A 407 3.98 36.83 -0.38
CA GLN A 407 4.25 36.22 0.92
C GLN A 407 3.03 35.49 1.51
N ALA A 408 1.82 36.04 1.35
CA ALA A 408 0.60 35.42 1.83
C ALA A 408 0.26 34.13 1.07
N GLU A 409 0.42 34.14 -0.26
CA GLU A 409 0.18 32.95 -1.10
C GLU A 409 1.20 31.85 -0.86
N ALA A 410 2.48 32.23 -0.68
CA ALA A 410 3.54 31.29 -0.32
C ALA A 410 3.28 30.67 1.07
N TRP A 411 2.85 31.49 2.04
CA TRP A 411 2.48 31.00 3.36
C TRP A 411 1.29 30.04 3.33
N GLU A 412 0.24 30.36 2.57
CA GLU A 412 -0.91 29.48 2.37
C GLU A 412 -0.49 28.15 1.72
N LEU A 413 0.40 28.19 0.73
CA LEU A 413 0.94 26.98 0.10
C LEU A 413 1.70 26.10 1.11
N MET A 414 2.56 26.72 1.93
CA MET A 414 3.38 26.01 2.93
C MET A 414 2.57 25.45 4.11
N THR A 415 1.44 26.06 4.46
CA THR A 415 0.73 25.75 5.73
C THR A 415 -0.63 25.09 5.55
N VAL A 416 -1.34 25.39 4.46
CA VAL A 416 -2.72 24.93 4.26
C VAL A 416 -2.82 23.99 3.08
N THR A 417 -2.33 24.43 1.91
CA THR A 417 -2.56 23.70 0.67
C THR A 417 -1.68 22.46 0.57
N GLY A 418 -0.38 22.56 0.94
CA GLY A 418 0.58 21.46 0.86
C GLY A 418 0.69 20.88 -0.56
N ALA A 419 1.65 21.37 -1.35
CA ALA A 419 1.85 20.91 -2.73
C ALA A 419 2.84 19.76 -2.85
#